data_AF-A0A183HDI9-F1
#
_entry.id   AF-A0A183HDI9-F1
#
_cell.length_a   1.000
_cell.length_b   1.000
_cell.length_c   1.000
_cell.angle_alpha   90.00
_cell.angle_beta   90.00
_cell.angle_gamma   90.00
#
_symmetry.space_group_name_H-M   'P 1'
#
loop_
_entity.id
_entity.type
_entity.pdbx_description
1 polymer ?
#
loop_
_entity_poly.entity_id
_entity_poly.type
_entity_poly.pdbx_seq_one_letter_code
_entity_poly.pdbx_strand_id
1 'polypeptide(L)'
;MVYDIDYALHIACRLLIYYENFFSIPYPLKKLDIFTVPELRVLAMENWGLITVRQKLMIYNQRLNSLRERRVVTDVIAHEIAHMVNSRLM
;
A
#
# COMPACT_ATOMS: atom_id res chain seq x y z
N MET A 1 12.78 3.48 -17.89
CA MET A 1 11.60 2.78 -17.31
C MET A 1 10.90 3.76 -16.41
N VAL A 2 9.78 4.32 -16.85
CA VAL A 2 8.86 5.04 -15.96
C VAL A 2 7.95 3.96 -15.42
N TYR A 3 8.08 3.63 -14.14
CA TYR A 3 7.22 2.62 -13.51
C TYR A 3 5.88 3.30 -13.20
N ASP A 4 4.76 2.72 -13.62
CA ASP A 4 3.40 3.20 -13.36
C ASP A 4 2.98 2.98 -11.88
N ILE A 5 3.77 3.55 -10.95
CA ILE A 5 3.62 3.40 -9.48
C ILE A 5 3.08 4.67 -8.80
N ASP A 6 2.96 5.78 -9.52
CA ASP A 6 2.49 7.06 -8.97
C ASP A 6 1.10 6.95 -8.33
N TYR A 7 0.23 6.12 -8.93
CA TYR A 7 -1.08 5.83 -8.37
C TYR A 7 -1.00 5.16 -7.00
N ALA A 8 -0.11 4.18 -6.86
CA ALA A 8 0.07 3.46 -5.61
C ALA A 8 0.59 4.39 -4.51
N LEU A 9 1.60 5.23 -4.80
CA LEU A 9 2.11 6.22 -3.86
C LEU A 9 1.00 7.21 -3.45
N HIS A 10 0.24 7.72 -4.42
CA HIS A 10 -0.86 8.65 -4.16
C HIS A 10 -1.90 8.05 -3.19
N ILE A 11 -2.31 6.82 -3.43
CA ILE A 11 -3.29 6.12 -2.59
C ILE A 11 -2.71 5.78 -1.22
N ALA A 12 -1.45 5.36 -1.14
CA ALA A 12 -0.78 5.08 0.12
C ALA A 12 -0.74 6.30 1.05
N CYS A 13 -0.33 7.46 0.53
CA CYS A 13 -0.32 8.71 1.32
C CYS A 13 -1.71 9.09 1.82
N ARG A 14 -2.73 8.97 0.96
CA ARG A 14 -4.12 9.29 1.35
C ARG A 14 -4.67 8.33 2.40
N LEU A 15 -4.39 7.04 2.27
CA LEU A 15 -4.86 6.02 3.21
C LEU A 15 -4.16 6.13 4.56
N LEU A 16 -2.87 6.44 4.60
CA LEU A 16 -2.17 6.66 5.86
C LEU A 16 -2.82 7.80 6.65
N ILE A 17 -3.00 8.96 6.03
CA ILE A 17 -3.69 10.12 6.63
C ILE A 17 -5.12 9.75 7.02
N TYR A 18 -5.84 9.02 6.16
CA TYR A 18 -7.20 8.60 6.46
C TYR A 18 -7.27 7.71 7.70
N TYR A 19 -6.40 6.69 7.81
CA TYR A 19 -6.41 5.77 8.93
C TYR A 19 -5.93 6.42 10.24
N GLU A 20 -4.95 7.31 10.19
CA GLU A 20 -4.56 8.10 11.36
C GLU A 20 -5.75 8.89 11.94
N ASN A 21 -6.51 9.55 11.07
CA ASN A 21 -7.71 10.29 11.47
C ASN A 21 -8.84 9.37 11.93
N PHE A 22 -9.09 8.29 11.18
CA PHE A 22 -10.18 7.34 11.47
C PHE A 22 -9.99 6.64 12.82
N PHE A 23 -8.77 6.19 13.13
CA PHE A 23 -8.47 5.54 14.40
C PHE A 23 -8.10 6.54 15.51
N SER A 24 -7.89 7.81 15.18
CA SER A 24 -7.35 8.83 16.10
C SER A 24 -6.03 8.41 16.74
N ILE A 25 -5.20 7.66 15.98
CA ILE A 25 -3.89 7.16 16.40
C ILE A 25 -2.88 7.57 15.33
N PRO A 26 -1.87 8.38 15.65
CA PRO A 26 -0.83 8.74 14.69
C PRO A 26 0.03 7.53 14.36
N TYR A 27 0.51 7.46 13.12
CA TYR A 27 1.48 6.47 12.72
C TYR A 27 2.79 6.68 13.49
N PRO A 28 3.31 5.66 14.20
CA PRO A 28 4.36 5.89 15.21
C PRO A 28 5.76 6.07 14.63
N LEU A 29 5.99 5.72 13.35
CA LEU A 29 7.30 5.80 12.72
C LEU A 29 7.41 7.05 11.84
N LYS A 30 8.64 7.55 11.66
CA LYS A 30 8.92 8.75 10.84
C LYS A 30 8.65 8.56 9.35
N LYS A 31 8.61 7.31 8.88
CA LYS A 31 8.41 6.94 7.49
C LYS A 31 7.76 5.57 7.36
N LEU A 32 7.10 5.36 6.24
CA LEU A 32 6.59 4.07 5.78
C LEU A 32 7.06 3.87 4.34
N ASP A 33 7.87 2.85 4.11
CA ASP A 33 8.33 2.48 2.77
C ASP A 33 7.45 1.35 2.21
N ILE A 34 7.18 1.38 0.91
CA ILE A 34 6.56 0.27 0.18
C ILE A 34 7.53 -0.22 -0.90
N PHE A 35 8.03 -1.43 -0.73
CA PHE A 35 9.03 -2.03 -1.61
C PHE A 35 8.42 -3.13 -2.47
N THR A 36 8.55 -3.00 -3.79
CA THR A 36 8.03 -4.01 -4.73
C THR A 36 9.06 -5.08 -5.02
N VAL A 37 8.62 -6.34 -4.96
CA VAL A 37 9.46 -7.52 -5.23
C VAL A 37 8.88 -8.26 -6.44
N PRO A 38 9.69 -8.68 -7.43
CA PRO A 38 9.19 -9.37 -8.63
C PRO A 38 8.37 -10.62 -8.29
N GLU A 39 8.88 -11.42 -7.35
CA GLU A 39 8.18 -12.59 -6.82
C GLU A 39 8.26 -12.62 -5.30
N LEU A 40 7.13 -12.96 -4.68
CA LEU A 40 6.98 -13.11 -3.23
C LEU A 40 6.02 -14.28 -3.01
N ARG A 41 6.26 -15.07 -1.94
CA ARG A 41 5.42 -16.24 -1.62
C ARG A 41 3.99 -15.84 -1.25
N VAL A 42 3.82 -14.65 -0.69
CA VAL A 42 2.54 -14.01 -0.35
C VAL A 42 2.28 -12.84 -1.30
N LEU A 43 1.08 -12.25 -1.23
CA LEU A 43 0.75 -11.07 -2.05
C LEU A 43 1.46 -9.81 -1.56
N ALA A 44 1.45 -9.61 -0.24
CA ALA A 44 2.13 -8.55 0.47
C ALA A 44 2.44 -8.99 1.92
N MET A 45 3.27 -8.22 2.62
CA MET A 45 3.63 -8.45 4.01
C MET A 45 3.89 -7.11 4.71
N GLU A 46 3.27 -6.97 5.86
CA GLU A 46 3.16 -5.77 6.68
C GLU A 46 4.33 -5.59 7.66
N ASN A 47 5.57 -5.72 7.18
CA ASN A 47 6.70 -5.44 8.09
C ASN A 47 6.64 -3.97 8.52
N TRP A 48 6.79 -3.71 9.81
CA TRP A 48 6.54 -2.38 10.37
C TRP A 48 7.53 -1.34 9.82
N GLY A 49 7.02 -0.36 9.08
CA GLY A 49 7.83 0.66 8.41
C GLY A 49 8.36 0.26 7.02
N LEU A 50 8.15 -0.99 6.59
CA LEU A 50 8.53 -1.51 5.28
C LEU A 50 7.55 -2.57 4.78
N ILE A 51 6.52 -2.13 4.06
CA ILE A 51 5.59 -3.05 3.40
C ILE A 51 6.29 -3.65 2.18
N THR A 52 6.30 -4.97 2.04
CA THR A 52 6.80 -5.65 0.83
C THR A 52 5.64 -6.19 0.03
N VAL A 53 5.55 -5.85 -1.26
CA VAL A 53 4.41 -6.23 -2.13
C VAL A 53 4.91 -6.87 -3.42
N ARG A 54 4.18 -7.84 -3.98
CA ARG A 54 4.43 -8.32 -5.35
C ARG A 54 4.27 -7.18 -6.35
N GLN A 55 5.27 -6.97 -7.20
CA GLN A 55 5.33 -5.85 -8.12
C GLN A 55 4.05 -5.67 -8.98
N LYS A 56 3.47 -6.76 -9.46
CA LYS A 56 2.23 -6.74 -10.26
C LYS A 56 1.00 -6.14 -9.56
N LEU A 57 1.02 -6.07 -8.23
CA LEU A 57 -0.07 -5.53 -7.41
C LEU A 57 0.11 -4.03 -7.11
N MET A 58 1.15 -3.40 -7.66
CA MET A 58 1.49 -1.99 -7.43
C MET A 58 1.57 -1.17 -8.72
N ILE A 59 1.44 -1.82 -9.87
CA ILE A 59 1.47 -1.17 -11.19
C ILE A 59 0.03 -0.82 -11.59
N TYR A 60 -0.22 0.45 -11.85
CA TYR A 60 -1.48 0.91 -12.42
C TYR A 60 -1.29 2.09 -13.37
N ASN A 61 -1.62 1.86 -14.63
CA ASN A 61 -1.69 2.87 -15.67
C ASN A 61 -3.14 3.11 -16.07
N GLN A 62 -3.67 4.32 -15.86
CA GLN A 62 -5.07 4.64 -16.15
C GLN A 62 -5.47 4.44 -17.63
N ARG A 63 -4.51 4.50 -18.57
CA ARG A 63 -4.77 4.31 -20.01
C ARG A 63 -4.77 2.84 -20.42
N LEU A 64 -4.11 1.97 -19.67
CA LEU A 64 -3.88 0.57 -20.05
C LEU A 64 -4.64 -0.41 -19.17
N ASN A 65 -4.83 -0.08 -17.88
CA ASN A 65 -5.41 -0.97 -16.90
C ASN A 65 -6.88 -0.63 -16.62
N SER A 66 -7.64 -1.68 -16.36
CA SER A 66 -9.05 -1.67 -15.99
C SER A 66 -9.30 -1.11 -14.58
N LEU A 67 -10.56 -0.76 -14.31
CA LEU A 67 -11.02 -0.41 -12.97
C LEU A 67 -10.81 -1.55 -11.96
N ARG A 68 -10.82 -2.80 -12.42
CA ARG A 68 -10.56 -3.97 -11.58
C ARG A 68 -9.12 -3.98 -11.09
N GLU A 69 -8.15 -3.73 -11.96
CA GLU A 69 -6.74 -3.63 -11.59
C GLU A 69 -6.50 -2.44 -10.65
N ARG A 70 -7.12 -1.28 -10.92
CA ARG A 70 -7.09 -0.13 -10.01
C ARG A 70 -7.54 -0.51 -8.60
N ARG A 71 -8.67 -1.23 -8.51
CA ARG A 71 -9.23 -1.71 -7.24
C ARG A 71 -8.29 -2.68 -6.54
N VAL A 72 -7.69 -3.63 -7.26
CA VAL A 72 -6.71 -4.56 -6.67
C VAL A 72 -5.54 -3.83 -6.02
N VAL A 73 -4.95 -2.84 -6.72
CA VAL A 73 -3.86 -2.02 -6.15
C VAL A 73 -4.34 -1.29 -4.90
N THR A 74 -5.53 -0.70 -4.95
CA THR A 74 -6.11 0.04 -3.81
C THR A 74 -6.36 -0.88 -2.62
N ASP A 75 -6.96 -2.04 -2.83
CA ASP A 75 -7.37 -2.98 -1.78
C ASP A 75 -6.13 -3.54 -1.06
N VAL A 76 -5.06 -3.87 -1.81
CA VAL A 76 -3.78 -4.32 -1.22
C VAL A 76 -3.16 -3.22 -0.37
N ILE A 77 -3.02 -2.00 -0.90
CA ILE A 77 -2.42 -0.89 -0.13
C ILE A 77 -3.25 -0.57 1.13
N ALA A 78 -4.58 -0.58 1.02
CA ALA A 78 -5.46 -0.35 2.15
C ALA A 78 -5.30 -1.44 3.23
N HIS A 79 -5.22 -2.70 2.83
CA HIS A 79 -5.00 -3.82 3.75
C HIS A 79 -3.68 -3.66 4.53
N GLU A 80 -2.58 -3.42 3.83
CA GLU A 80 -1.26 -3.33 4.47
C GLU A 80 -1.10 -2.09 5.35
N ILE A 81 -1.64 -0.93 4.94
CA ILE A 81 -1.58 0.29 5.75
C ILE A 81 -2.50 0.18 6.98
N ALA A 82 -3.63 -0.52 6.89
CA ALA A 82 -4.46 -0.77 8.07
C ALA A 82 -3.67 -1.51 9.16
N HIS A 83 -2.81 -2.47 8.80
CA HIS A 83 -1.91 -3.15 9.74
C HIS A 83 -0.89 -2.21 10.38
N MET A 84 -0.44 -1.19 9.65
CA MET A 84 0.57 -0.22 10.13
C MET A 84 0.06 0.70 11.23
N VAL A 85 -1.20 1.14 11.12
CA VAL A 85 -1.83 2.04 12.11
C VAL A 85 -2.47 1.24 13.24
N ASN A 86 -2.92 0.02 12.97
CA ASN A 86 -3.64 -0.83 13.92
C ASN A 86 -2.90 -2.12 14.28
N SER A 87 -1.59 -2.04 14.55
CA SER A 87 -0.77 -3.20 14.97
C SER A 87 -1.12 -3.73 16.38
N ARG A 88 -2.24 -3.28 16.99
CA ARG A 88 -2.76 -3.74 18.28
C ARG A 88 -3.90 -4.75 18.15
N LEU A 89 -4.38 -5.02 16.93
CA LEU A 89 -5.52 -5.91 16.64
C LEU A 89 -5.19 -7.05 15.66
N MET A 90 -3.91 -7.34 15.44
CA MET A 90 -3.42 -8.53 14.73
C MET A 90 -2.68 -9.44 15.68
#